data_AF-A0A1M5SYE7-F1
#
_entry.id   AF-A0A1M5SYE7-F1
#
_cell.length_a   1.000
_cell.length_b   1.000
_cell.length_c   1.000
_cell.angle_alpha   90.00
_cell.angle_beta   90.00
_cell.angle_gamma   90.00
#
_symmetry.space_group_name_H-M   'P 1'
#
loop_
_entity.id
_entity.type
_entity.pdbx_description
1 polymer ?
#
loop_
_entity_poly.entity_id
_entity_poly.type
_entity_poly.pdbx_seq_one_letter_code
_entity_poly.pdbx_strand_id
1 'polypeptide(L)'
;MLTDDIIIVKNTTAIGVAKMRQKEPSLLSQGGREMKKITSLKKGIMILKRLSEKPYEMSAIELSNDLGINRSTVHRILNHLIEENLIEQNIENKKYRLGYITHKIGKGYVESREYLEID
;
A
#
# COMPACT_ATOMS: atom_id res chain seq x y z
N MET A 1 -19.65 8.81 38.41
CA MET A 1 -18.41 9.39 37.85
C MET A 1 -18.18 8.75 36.50
N LEU A 2 -18.42 9.34 35.33
CA LEU A 2 -19.02 10.60 34.90
C LEU A 2 -19.95 10.20 33.73
N THR A 3 -21.23 10.55 33.82
CA THR A 3 -22.07 10.80 32.64
C THR A 3 -21.68 12.18 32.08
N ASP A 4 -22.34 12.56 30.98
CA ASP A 4 -22.50 13.93 30.48
C ASP A 4 -21.60 14.27 29.28
N ASP A 5 -22.07 14.93 28.24
CA ASP A 5 -23.39 15.03 27.63
C ASP A 5 -23.15 15.75 26.29
N ILE A 6 -24.06 15.53 25.37
CA ILE A 6 -24.11 16.15 24.05
C ILE A 6 -24.21 17.69 24.22
N ILE A 7 -23.19 18.45 23.83
CA ILE A 7 -23.30 19.92 23.76
C ILE A 7 -23.77 20.34 22.37
N ILE A 8 -25.08 20.60 22.27
CA ILE A 8 -25.73 21.30 21.16
C ILE A 8 -25.40 22.80 21.29
N VAL A 9 -24.63 23.37 20.36
CA VAL A 9 -24.36 24.81 20.34
C VAL A 9 -25.51 25.55 19.62
N LYS A 10 -26.43 26.13 20.40
CA LYS A 10 -27.34 27.18 19.93
C LYS A 10 -26.58 28.51 19.92
N ASN A 11 -26.51 29.18 18.77
CA ASN A 11 -25.99 30.54 18.69
C ASN A 11 -27.13 31.51 18.36
N THR A 12 -27.44 32.43 19.27
CA THR A 12 -28.35 33.56 19.05
C THR A 12 -27.80 34.77 19.79
N THR A 13 -27.34 35.74 19.00
CA THR A 13 -27.35 37.21 19.16
C THR A 13 -27.09 37.81 20.55
N ALA A 14 -26.00 38.58 20.70
CA ALA A 14 -26.07 40.04 20.95
C ALA A 14 -24.73 40.69 21.41
N ILE A 15 -24.38 41.78 20.72
CA ILE A 15 -23.76 43.03 21.22
C ILE A 15 -22.24 43.05 21.46
N GLY A 16 -21.60 43.95 20.71
CA GLY A 16 -20.16 44.18 20.72
C GLY A 16 -19.62 44.91 21.95
N VAL A 17 -18.42 44.50 22.32
CA VAL A 17 -17.35 45.34 22.87
C VAL A 17 -16.06 44.78 22.30
N ALA A 18 -15.28 45.65 21.68
CA ALA A 18 -13.97 45.34 21.12
C ALA A 18 -13.09 44.68 22.19
N LYS A 19 -12.69 43.44 21.94
CA LYS A 19 -11.53 42.84 22.58
C LYS A 19 -10.75 42.11 21.51
N MET A 20 -9.60 42.69 21.15
CA MET A 20 -8.54 42.01 20.42
C MET A 20 -8.20 40.74 21.21
N ARG A 21 -8.81 39.63 20.83
CA ARG A 21 -8.37 38.28 21.16
C ARG A 21 -7.84 37.70 19.86
N GLN A 22 -6.62 37.20 19.98
CA GLN A 22 -5.85 36.48 18.99
C GLN A 22 -6.77 35.74 18.02
N LYS A 23 -6.56 35.87 16.71
CA LYS A 23 -7.16 34.98 15.70
C LYS A 23 -7.00 33.55 16.22
N GLU A 24 -8.08 32.95 16.70
CA GLU A 24 -8.12 31.50 16.80
C GLU A 24 -7.82 31.00 15.39
N PRO A 25 -6.76 30.18 15.21
CA PRO A 25 -6.58 29.52 13.94
C PRO A 25 -7.87 28.75 13.70
N SER A 26 -8.57 29.08 12.62
CA SER A 26 -9.68 28.28 12.14
C SER A 26 -9.23 26.82 12.13
N LEU A 27 -9.87 25.96 12.92
CA LEU A 27 -9.65 24.50 12.97
C LEU A 27 -10.12 23.81 11.68
N LEU A 28 -9.85 24.43 10.54
CA LEU A 28 -10.17 24.02 9.18
C LEU A 28 -8.95 24.23 8.27
N SER A 29 -7.81 23.67 8.68
CA SER A 29 -6.75 23.18 7.80
C SER A 29 -5.74 22.48 8.71
N GLN A 30 -4.90 21.59 8.19
CA GLN A 30 -3.96 20.73 8.95
C GLN A 30 -4.53 19.37 9.39
N GLY A 31 -5.20 18.68 8.47
CA GLY A 31 -5.53 17.26 8.63
C GLY A 31 -5.75 16.52 7.30
N GLY A 32 -5.48 17.19 6.17
CA GLY A 32 -5.38 16.51 4.89
C GLY A 32 -4.15 15.64 4.95
N ARG A 33 -4.32 14.37 5.33
CA ARG A 33 -3.30 13.34 5.10
C ARG A 33 -2.86 13.52 3.66
N GLU A 34 -1.62 13.96 3.48
CA GLU A 34 -0.95 13.83 2.21
C GLU A 34 -1.13 12.36 1.82
N MET A 35 -2.02 12.07 0.87
CA MET A 35 -2.29 10.71 0.44
C MET A 35 -0.99 10.24 -0.20
N LYS A 36 -0.14 9.60 0.59
CA LYS A 36 1.20 9.18 0.19
C LYS A 36 1.04 8.24 -1.00
N LYS A 37 1.21 8.79 -2.19
CA LYS A 37 1.03 8.07 -3.46
C LYS A 37 1.90 6.82 -3.42
N ILE A 38 1.28 5.65 -3.62
CA ILE A 38 2.02 4.39 -3.65
C ILE A 38 2.99 4.42 -4.83
N THR A 39 4.29 4.29 -4.52
CA THR A 39 5.38 4.33 -5.50
C THR A 39 5.38 3.10 -6.40
N SER A 40 6.01 3.19 -7.58
CA SER A 40 6.15 2.06 -8.49
C SER A 40 6.91 0.89 -7.85
N LEU A 41 7.96 1.17 -7.07
CA LEU A 41 8.69 0.16 -6.30
C LEU A 41 7.77 -0.57 -5.32
N LYS A 42 6.97 0.16 -4.54
CA LYS A 42 6.03 -0.44 -3.59
C LYS A 42 4.99 -1.32 -4.29
N LYS A 43 4.50 -0.90 -5.46
CA LYS A 43 3.58 -1.70 -6.28
C LYS A 43 4.24 -2.99 -6.82
N GLY A 44 5.50 -2.91 -7.25
CA GLY A 44 6.27 -4.10 -7.66
C GLY A 44 6.42 -5.12 -6.53
N ILE A 45 6.78 -4.65 -5.34
CA ILE A 45 6.87 -5.50 -4.15
C ILE A 45 5.50 -6.13 -3.81
N MET A 46 4.40 -5.37 -3.93
CA MET A 46 3.05 -5.91 -3.71
C MET A 46 2.70 -7.04 -4.69
N ILE A 47 3.05 -6.90 -5.97
CA ILE A 47 2.83 -7.94 -6.98
C ILE A 47 3.64 -9.20 -6.64
N LEU A 48 4.93 -9.07 -6.33
CA LEU A 48 5.78 -10.21 -5.97
C LEU A 48 5.24 -10.95 -4.75
N LYS A 49 4.86 -10.22 -3.70
CA LYS A 49 4.23 -10.80 -2.50
C LYS A 49 2.95 -11.53 -2.85
N ARG A 50 2.08 -10.92 -3.68
CA ARG A 50 0.82 -11.55 -4.04
C ARG A 50 1.02 -12.86 -4.81
N LEU A 51 1.99 -12.91 -5.72
CA LEU A 51 2.34 -14.13 -6.46
C LEU A 51 3.04 -15.19 -5.60
N SER A 52 3.52 -14.84 -4.40
CA SER A 52 4.06 -15.80 -3.42
C SER A 52 3.00 -16.54 -2.60
N GLU A 53 1.71 -16.24 -2.83
CA GLU A 53 0.56 -16.83 -2.13
C GLU A 53 -0.37 -17.54 -3.12
N LYS A 54 -1.17 -18.51 -2.64
CA LYS A 54 -2.17 -19.21 -3.49
C LYS A 54 -3.06 -18.20 -4.24
N PRO A 55 -3.39 -18.43 -5.53
CA PRO A 55 -3.12 -19.64 -6.32
C PRO A 55 -1.73 -19.73 -6.96
N TYR A 56 -0.75 -18.90 -6.55
CA TYR A 56 0.63 -18.82 -7.05
C TYR A 56 0.79 -18.39 -8.53
N GLU A 57 -0.31 -18.26 -9.26
CA GLU A 57 -0.33 -17.67 -10.59
C GLU A 57 -1.57 -16.80 -10.81
N MET A 58 -1.40 -15.61 -11.39
CA MET A 58 -2.49 -14.66 -11.61
C MET A 58 -2.28 -13.90 -12.93
N SER A 59 -3.37 -13.63 -13.65
CA SER A 59 -3.41 -12.73 -14.80
C SER A 59 -3.26 -11.27 -14.35
N ALA A 60 -2.96 -10.38 -15.31
CA ALA A 60 -2.86 -8.95 -15.03
C ALA A 60 -4.19 -8.33 -14.54
N ILE A 61 -5.34 -8.88 -14.96
CA ILE A 61 -6.67 -8.46 -14.47
C ILE A 61 -6.87 -8.90 -13.02
N GLU A 62 -6.54 -10.16 -12.70
CA GLU A 62 -6.67 -10.68 -11.33
C GLU A 62 -5.78 -9.86 -10.38
N LEU A 63 -4.52 -9.58 -10.76
CA LEU A 63 -3.60 -8.73 -9.99
C LEU A 63 -4.11 -7.29 -9.85
N SER A 64 -4.68 -6.73 -10.91
CA SER A 64 -5.26 -5.37 -10.90
C SER A 64 -6.39 -5.25 -9.89
N ASN A 65 -7.29 -6.25 -9.88
CA ASN A 65 -8.46 -6.27 -9.01
C ASN A 65 -8.06 -6.52 -7.55
N ASP A 66 -7.19 -7.51 -7.32
CA ASP A 66 -6.75 -7.91 -5.98
C ASP A 66 -5.94 -6.81 -5.27
N LEU A 67 -5.08 -6.10 -6.00
CA LEU A 67 -4.19 -5.09 -5.44
C LEU A 67 -4.71 -3.65 -5.55
N GLY A 68 -5.84 -3.42 -6.23
CA GLY A 68 -6.36 -2.07 -6.50
C GLY A 68 -5.42 -1.21 -7.35
N ILE A 69 -4.57 -1.83 -8.17
CA ILE A 69 -3.61 -1.14 -9.04
C ILE A 69 -4.20 -1.08 -10.44
N ASN A 70 -4.15 0.08 -11.10
CA ASN A 70 -4.62 0.21 -12.48
C ASN A 70 -3.92 -0.82 -13.40
N ARG A 71 -4.71 -1.52 -14.23
CA ARG A 71 -4.23 -2.57 -15.15
C ARG A 71 -3.04 -2.15 -16.03
N SER A 72 -3.02 -0.92 -16.55
CA SER A 72 -1.87 -0.42 -17.34
C SER A 72 -0.59 -0.31 -16.50
N THR A 73 -0.72 0.06 -15.23
CA THR A 73 0.40 0.10 -14.27
C THR A 73 0.86 -1.32 -13.93
N VAL A 74 -0.08 -2.25 -13.72
CA VAL A 74 0.25 -3.68 -13.52
C VAL A 74 1.06 -4.20 -14.69
N HIS A 75 0.60 -4.03 -15.94
CA HIS A 75 1.34 -4.49 -17.12
C HIS A 75 2.76 -3.90 -17.21
N ARG A 76 2.92 -2.59 -16.97
CA ARG A 76 4.25 -1.96 -16.98
C ARG A 76 5.19 -2.56 -15.94
N ILE A 77 4.69 -2.80 -14.73
CA ILE A 77 5.49 -3.40 -13.66
C ILE A 77 5.82 -4.86 -13.98
N LEU A 78 4.84 -5.63 -14.48
CA LEU A 78 5.05 -7.03 -14.86
C LEU A 78 6.14 -7.15 -15.93
N ASN A 79 6.15 -6.27 -16.94
CA ASN A 79 7.20 -6.27 -17.96
C ASN A 79 8.59 -6.07 -17.35
N HIS A 80 8.76 -5.10 -16.45
CA HIS A 80 10.04 -4.89 -15.76
C HIS A 80 10.43 -6.08 -14.88
N LEU A 81 9.48 -6.71 -14.18
CA LEU A 81 9.77 -7.89 -13.38
C LEU A 81 10.14 -9.11 -14.23
N ILE A 82 9.63 -9.22 -15.46
CA ILE A 82 10.02 -10.25 -16.43
C ILE A 82 11.44 -10.00 -16.94
N GLU A 83 11.76 -8.75 -17.30
CA GLU A 83 13.12 -8.36 -17.74
C GLU A 83 14.19 -8.77 -16.71
N GLU A 84 13.86 -8.66 -15.42
CA GLU A 84 14.72 -9.04 -14.29
C GLU A 84 14.59 -10.52 -13.88
N ASN A 85 13.81 -11.35 -14.59
CA ASN A 85 13.53 -12.76 -14.30
C ASN A 85 12.98 -13.03 -12.88
N LEU A 86 12.37 -12.01 -12.26
CA LEU A 86 11.71 -12.11 -10.95
C LEU A 86 10.35 -12.79 -11.06
N ILE A 87 9.69 -12.63 -12.21
CA ILE A 87 8.45 -13.33 -12.56
C ILE A 87 8.56 -13.88 -13.98
N GLU A 88 7.66 -14.80 -14.32
CA GLU A 88 7.50 -15.33 -15.67
C GLU A 88 6.03 -15.41 -16.05
N GLN A 89 5.73 -15.32 -17.36
CA GLN A 89 4.39 -15.47 -17.89
C GLN A 89 4.21 -16.84 -18.52
N ASN A 90 3.19 -17.57 -18.08
CA ASN A 90 2.77 -18.81 -18.72
C ASN A 90 2.22 -18.53 -20.13
N ILE A 91 2.77 -19.20 -21.13
CA ILE A 91 2.44 -18.98 -22.55
C ILE A 91 1.00 -19.44 -22.88
N GLU A 92 0.52 -20.49 -22.21
CA GLU A 92 -0.77 -21.12 -22.46
C GLU A 92 -1.93 -20.30 -21.85
N ASN A 93 -1.82 -19.95 -20.56
CA ASN A 93 -2.91 -19.31 -19.82
C ASN A 93 -2.72 -17.79 -19.60
N LYS A 94 -1.58 -17.23 -20.01
CA LYS A 94 -1.19 -15.81 -19.87
C LYS A 94 -1.09 -15.30 -18.42
N LYS A 95 -1.11 -16.18 -17.43
CA LYS A 95 -0.91 -15.84 -16.01
C LYS A 95 0.57 -15.68 -15.69
N TYR A 96 0.84 -14.89 -14.67
CA TYR A 96 2.17 -14.58 -14.16
C TYR A 96 2.41 -15.34 -12.86
N ARG A 97 3.62 -15.84 -12.67
CA ARG A 97 4.08 -16.53 -11.45
C ARG A 97 5.51 -16.11 -11.11
N LEU A 98 5.99 -16.45 -9.92
CA LEU A 98 7.38 -16.17 -9.53
C LEU A 98 8.38 -16.89 -10.44
N GLY A 99 9.44 -16.18 -10.82
CA GLY A 99 10.54 -16.67 -11.63
C GLY A 99 11.75 -17.10 -10.79
N TYR A 100 12.74 -17.68 -11.46
CA TYR A 100 13.92 -18.28 -10.84
C TYR A 100 14.72 -17.32 -9.93
N ILE A 101 14.83 -16.02 -10.28
CA ILE A 101 15.57 -15.07 -9.45
C ILE A 101 14.92 -14.91 -8.07
N THR A 102 13.58 -15.01 -7.98
CA THR A 102 12.89 -14.96 -6.69
C THR A 102 13.23 -16.16 -5.81
N HIS A 103 13.37 -17.36 -6.40
CA HIS A 103 13.87 -18.54 -5.68
C HIS A 103 15.31 -18.33 -5.19
N LYS A 104 16.21 -17.81 -6.04
CA LYS A 104 17.60 -17.51 -5.67
C LYS A 104 17.70 -16.52 -4.50
N ILE A 105 16.89 -15.46 -4.52
CA ILE A 105 16.82 -14.48 -3.42
C ILE A 105 16.35 -15.16 -2.12
N GLY A 106 15.29 -15.97 -2.19
CA GLY A 106 14.79 -16.72 -1.04
C GLY A 106 15.82 -17.70 -0.46
N LYS A 107 16.57 -18.40 -1.31
CA LYS A 107 17.65 -19.30 -0.90
C LYS A 107 18.74 -18.58 -0.10
N GLY A 108 19.13 -17.38 -0.54
CA GLY A 108 20.12 -16.56 0.17
C GLY A 108 19.68 -16.19 1.60
N TYR A 109 18.37 -16.03 1.85
CA TYR A 109 17.86 -15.86 3.20
C TYR A 109 18.05 -17.12 4.05
N VAL A 110 17.67 -18.30 3.54
CA VAL A 110 17.80 -19.57 4.25
C VAL A 110 19.26 -19.86 4.59
N GLU A 111 20.15 -19.78 3.61
CA GLU A 111 21.60 -20.05 3.80
C GLU A 111 22.25 -19.10 4.80
N SER A 112 21.79 -17.84 4.86
CA SER A 112 22.29 -16.87 5.85
C SER A 112 21.84 -17.16 7.30
N ARG A 113 20.78 -17.95 7.47
CA ARG A 113 20.17 -18.28 8.77
C ARG A 113 20.55 -19.67 9.26
N GLU A 114 20.88 -20.59 8.36
CA GLU A 114 21.36 -21.94 8.69
C GLU A 114 22.67 -21.95 9.49
N TYR A 115 23.41 -20.83 9.52
CA TYR A 115 24.59 -20.63 10.39
C TYR A 115 24.26 -20.35 11.87
N LEU A 116 22.98 -20.26 12.26
CA LEU A 116 22.58 -19.92 13.65
C LEU A 116 22.04 -21.11 14.47
N GLU A 117 21.99 -22.32 13.91
CA GLU A 117 21.63 -23.53 14.66
C GLU A 117 22.86 -24.42 14.81
N ILE A 118 23.77 -24.04 15.71
CA ILE A 118 24.72 -24.96 16.33
C ILE A 118 24.38 -24.96 17.82
N ASP A 119 23.62 -25.98 18.25
CA ASP A 119 23.52 -26.41 19.64
C ASP A 119 24.81 -27.13 20.07
#